data_AF-A0A7K6UP37-F1
#
_entry.id   AF-A0A7K6UP37-F1
#
_cell.length_a   1.000
_cell.length_b   1.000
_cell.length_c   1.000
_cell.angle_alpha   90.00
_cell.angle_beta   90.00
_cell.angle_gamma   90.00
#
_symmetry.space_group_name_H-M   'P 1'
#
loop_
_entity.id
_entity.type
_entity.pdbx_description
1 polymer ?
#
loop_
_entity_poly.entity_id
_entity_poly.type
_entity_poly.pdbx_seq_one_letter_code
_entity_poly.pdbx_strand_id
1 'polypeptide(L)'
;TEAEDKSMRLGFLLIAAGLLSLLGLGCCWLRPALQERGGGGSANCTVLAVRQLGERFACTFSCGAACRGTARYPCLQVLVRTSRSSAPALLHEDERQLRTNPKCSYIPPCARDDQENSENVTYKQKYWKEKVGAQPFTCYFNQHLR
;
A
#
# COMPACT_ATOMS: atom_id res chain seq x y z
N THR A 1 -0.71 -42.41 -40.52
CA THR A 1 0.26 -43.34 -39.87
C THR A 1 0.17 -43.18 -38.36
N GLU A 2 0.58 -44.16 -37.55
CA GLU A 2 0.52 -44.09 -36.07
C GLU A 2 1.25 -42.85 -35.48
N ALA A 3 2.23 -42.33 -36.21
CA ALA A 3 2.95 -41.10 -35.88
C ALA A 3 2.11 -39.82 -36.02
N GLU A 4 1.14 -39.77 -36.95
CA GLU A 4 0.28 -38.60 -37.16
C GLU A 4 -0.74 -38.44 -36.03
N ASP A 5 -1.31 -39.55 -35.54
CA ASP A 5 -2.26 -39.53 -34.42
C ASP A 5 -1.58 -39.10 -33.11
N LYS A 6 -0.34 -39.55 -32.87
CA LYS A 6 0.50 -39.09 -31.75
C LYS A 6 0.87 -37.62 -31.86
N SER A 7 1.21 -37.14 -33.06
CA SER A 7 1.50 -35.73 -33.31
C SER A 7 0.26 -34.84 -33.08
N MET A 8 -0.91 -35.29 -33.53
CA MET A 8 -2.17 -34.54 -33.38
C MET A 8 -2.62 -34.47 -31.92
N ARG A 9 -2.45 -35.56 -31.15
CA ARG A 9 -2.69 -35.57 -29.69
C ARG A 9 -1.72 -34.66 -28.94
N LEU A 10 -0.43 -34.66 -29.32
CA LEU A 10 0.57 -33.79 -28.71
C LEU A 10 0.23 -32.31 -28.98
N GLY A 11 -0.18 -31.98 -30.21
CA GLY A 11 -0.66 -30.65 -30.57
C GLY A 11 -1.84 -30.20 -29.70
N PHE A 12 -2.85 -31.06 -29.49
CA PHE A 12 -3.99 -30.75 -28.64
C PHE A 12 -3.59 -30.51 -27.18
N LEU A 13 -2.68 -31.32 -26.64
CA LEU A 13 -2.15 -31.15 -25.29
C LEU A 13 -1.39 -29.84 -25.12
N LEU A 14 -0.57 -29.45 -26.10
CA LEU A 14 0.17 -28.18 -26.07
C LEU A 14 -0.77 -26.97 -26.15
N ILE A 15 -1.84 -27.05 -26.96
CA ILE A 15 -2.86 -25.99 -27.03
C ILE A 15 -3.61 -25.90 -25.70
N ALA A 16 -4.04 -27.02 -25.13
CA ALA A 16 -4.75 -27.04 -23.85
C ALA A 16 -3.87 -26.49 -22.71
N ALA A 17 -2.60 -26.88 -22.65
CA ALA A 17 -1.63 -26.35 -21.69
C ALA A 17 -1.35 -24.84 -21.90
N GLY A 18 -1.30 -24.38 -23.16
CA GLY A 18 -1.21 -22.97 -23.51
C GLY A 18 -2.42 -22.16 -23.02
N LEU A 19 -3.63 -22.66 -23.23
CA LEU A 19 -4.86 -22.01 -22.76
C LEU A 19 -4.95 -21.98 -21.23
N LEU A 20 -4.60 -23.08 -20.56
CA LEU A 20 -4.55 -23.15 -19.09
C LEU A 20 -3.51 -22.19 -18.51
N SER A 21 -2.33 -22.09 -19.12
CA SER A 21 -1.30 -21.15 -18.66
C SER A 21 -1.70 -19.69 -18.90
N LEU A 22 -2.31 -19.37 -20.05
CA LEU A 22 -2.89 -18.05 -20.34
C LEU A 22 -4.01 -17.68 -19.36
N LEU A 23 -4.89 -18.63 -19.02
CA LEU A 23 -5.95 -18.43 -18.02
C LEU A 23 -5.37 -18.21 -16.61
N GLY A 24 -4.36 -18.97 -16.24
CA GLY A 24 -3.63 -18.80 -14.98
C GLY A 24 -2.93 -17.44 -14.90
N LEU A 25 -2.21 -17.04 -15.96
CA LEU A 25 -1.61 -15.70 -16.08
C LEU A 25 -2.69 -14.60 -16.02
N GLY A 26 -3.80 -14.78 -16.73
CA GLY A 26 -4.94 -13.87 -16.71
C GLY A 26 -5.53 -13.67 -15.31
N CYS A 27 -5.77 -14.76 -14.59
CA CYS A 27 -6.41 -14.71 -13.27
C CYS A 27 -5.43 -14.27 -12.16
N CYS A 28 -4.21 -14.79 -12.16
CA CYS A 28 -3.25 -14.53 -11.08
C CYS A 28 -2.45 -13.25 -11.26
N TRP A 29 -2.22 -12.80 -12.50
CA TRP A 29 -1.41 -11.61 -12.77
C TRP A 29 -2.24 -10.46 -13.32
N LEU A 30 -3.14 -10.73 -14.28
CA LEU A 30 -3.88 -9.64 -14.93
C LEU A 30 -4.98 -9.06 -14.05
N ARG A 31 -5.70 -9.87 -13.28
CA ARG A 31 -6.73 -9.36 -12.34
C ARG A 31 -6.17 -8.42 -11.27
N PRO A 32 -5.11 -8.78 -10.51
CA PRO A 32 -4.55 -7.84 -9.54
C PRO A 32 -3.95 -6.61 -10.23
N ALA A 33 -3.29 -6.75 -11.38
CA ALA A 33 -2.75 -5.60 -12.11
C ALA A 33 -3.84 -4.64 -12.65
N LEU A 34 -4.98 -5.18 -13.08
CA LEU A 34 -6.13 -4.37 -13.52
C LEU A 34 -6.87 -3.73 -12.34
N GLN A 35 -6.89 -4.37 -11.17
CA GLN A 35 -7.48 -3.80 -9.96
C GLN A 35 -6.61 -2.67 -9.39
N GLU A 36 -5.29 -2.83 -9.43
CA GLU A 36 -4.31 -1.75 -9.17
C GLU A 36 -4.48 -0.59 -10.15
N ARG A 37 -4.70 -0.87 -11.44
CA ARG A 37 -4.86 0.15 -12.48
C ARG A 37 -6.26 0.77 -12.53
N GLY A 38 -7.28 0.11 -11.98
CA GLY A 38 -8.67 0.52 -12.00
C GLY A 38 -9.16 1.25 -10.73
N GLY A 39 -8.36 1.26 -9.67
CA GLY A 39 -8.82 1.74 -8.36
C GLY A 39 -8.53 3.21 -8.07
N GLY A 40 -7.30 3.68 -8.30
CA GLY A 40 -6.86 5.01 -7.87
C GLY A 40 -6.74 6.00 -9.02
N GLY A 41 -7.66 6.96 -9.12
CA GLY A 41 -7.47 8.09 -10.02
C GLY A 41 -6.45 9.07 -9.45
N SER A 42 -5.50 9.54 -10.27
CA SER A 42 -4.63 10.65 -9.86
C SER A 42 -5.49 11.87 -9.53
N ALA A 43 -5.14 12.54 -8.45
CA ALA A 43 -5.83 13.70 -7.91
C ALA A 43 -4.82 14.67 -7.31
N ASN A 44 -5.26 15.91 -7.11
CA ASN A 44 -4.48 16.89 -6.35
C ASN A 44 -4.98 16.88 -4.91
N CYS A 45 -4.08 16.61 -3.98
CA CYS A 45 -4.35 16.65 -2.55
C CYS A 45 -3.72 17.88 -1.91
N THR A 46 -4.42 18.49 -0.96
CA THR A 46 -3.88 19.53 -0.10
C THR A 46 -4.01 19.12 1.36
N VAL A 47 -2.99 19.40 2.17
CA VAL A 47 -3.03 19.09 3.60
C VAL A 47 -4.01 20.03 4.30
N LEU A 48 -4.95 19.45 5.03
CA LEU A 48 -5.90 20.17 5.88
C LEU A 48 -5.43 20.25 7.32
N ALA A 49 -4.94 19.14 7.86
CA ALA A 49 -4.51 19.06 9.24
C ALA A 49 -3.48 17.95 9.44
N VAL A 50 -2.52 18.21 10.33
CA VAL A 50 -1.51 17.24 10.77
C VAL A 50 -1.63 17.08 12.28
N ARG A 51 -2.06 15.91 12.73
CA ARG A 51 -2.34 15.61 14.15
C ARG A 51 -1.49 14.42 14.60
N GLN A 52 -0.90 14.52 15.78
CA GLN A 52 -0.28 13.37 16.43
C GLN A 52 -1.18 12.96 17.60
N LEU A 53 -1.63 11.71 17.60
CA LEU A 53 -2.43 11.16 18.69
C LEU A 53 -1.49 10.61 19.77
N GLY A 54 -1.91 10.72 21.03
CA GLY A 54 -1.17 10.14 22.15
C GLY A 54 -1.25 8.60 22.22
N GLU A 55 -2.14 7.99 21.44
CA GLU A 55 -2.25 6.53 21.32
C GLU A 55 -1.02 5.96 20.61
N ARG A 56 -0.49 4.87 21.16
CA ARG A 56 0.70 4.18 20.65
C ARG A 56 0.30 2.84 20.02
N PHE A 57 0.90 2.55 18.88
CA PHE A 57 0.65 1.34 18.11
C PHE A 57 1.90 0.46 18.07
N ALA A 58 1.71 -0.85 17.93
CA ALA A 58 2.82 -1.79 17.86
C ALA A 58 3.40 -1.86 16.44
N CYS A 59 4.72 -1.90 16.33
CA CYS A 59 5.44 -2.25 15.11
C CYS A 59 6.39 -3.41 15.39
N THR A 60 6.84 -4.10 14.34
CA THR A 60 7.73 -5.26 14.48
C THR A 60 9.10 -4.95 13.90
N PHE A 61 10.17 -5.18 14.67
CA PHE A 61 11.56 -5.06 14.23
C PHE A 61 12.24 -6.43 14.19
N SER A 62 13.30 -6.54 13.37
CA SER A 62 14.13 -7.75 13.31
C SER A 62 15.30 -7.62 14.29
N CYS A 63 15.46 -8.59 15.19
CA CYS A 63 16.58 -8.65 16.15
C CYS A 63 17.62 -9.74 15.82
N GLY A 64 17.50 -10.39 14.65
CA GLY A 64 18.40 -11.46 14.21
C GLY A 64 17.70 -12.45 13.28
N ALA A 65 18.36 -13.57 12.99
CA ALA A 65 17.93 -14.55 11.97
C ALA A 65 16.52 -15.16 12.19
N ALA A 66 16.04 -15.20 13.43
CA ALA A 66 14.71 -15.70 13.78
C ALA A 66 13.99 -14.87 14.87
N CYS A 67 14.50 -13.68 15.19
CA CYS A 67 13.98 -12.87 16.27
C CYS A 67 13.11 -11.74 15.72
N ARG A 68 11.85 -11.70 16.15
CA ARG A 68 10.93 -10.58 15.91
C ARG A 68 10.61 -9.94 17.25
N GLY A 69 11.06 -8.70 17.41
CA GLY A 69 10.72 -7.89 18.57
C GLY A 69 9.55 -6.96 18.23
N THR A 70 8.78 -6.59 19.24
CA THR A 70 7.75 -5.56 19.12
C THR A 70 8.19 -4.29 19.81
N ALA A 71 8.04 -3.17 19.14
CA ALA A 71 8.23 -1.84 19.70
C ALA A 71 6.94 -1.01 19.49
N ARG A 72 6.90 0.20 20.03
CA ARG A 72 5.74 1.09 19.94
C ARG A 72 6.09 2.43 19.31
N TYR A 73 5.13 2.98 18.58
CA TYR A 73 5.24 4.30 17.96
C TYR A 73 3.93 5.10 18.14
N PRO A 74 3.98 6.44 18.25
CA PRO A 74 2.79 7.28 18.32
C PRO A 74 2.12 7.41 16.94
N CYS A 75 0.80 7.57 16.90
CA CYS A 75 0.08 7.70 15.64
C CYS A 75 0.14 9.12 15.06
N LEU A 76 0.50 9.24 13.79
CA LEU A 76 0.38 10.48 13.01
C LEU A 76 -0.82 10.38 12.08
N GLN A 77 -1.66 11.41 12.05
CA GLN A 77 -2.77 11.58 11.10
C GLN A 77 -2.55 12.81 10.24
N VAL A 78 -2.49 12.62 8.93
CA VAL A 78 -2.41 13.67 7.92
C VAL A 78 -3.73 13.66 7.17
N LEU A 79 -4.61 14.62 7.49
CA LEU A 79 -5.87 14.78 6.78
C LEU A 79 -5.66 15.66 5.56
N VAL A 80 -6.19 15.21 4.43
CA VAL A 80 -6.08 15.91 3.14
C VAL A 80 -7.44 16.17 2.54
N ARG A 81 -7.52 17.20 1.70
CA ARG A 81 -8.63 17.42 0.78
C ARG A 81 -8.18 17.00 -0.60
N THR A 82 -8.99 16.21 -1.29
CA THR A 82 -8.72 15.78 -2.66
C THR A 82 -9.54 16.60 -3.65
N SER A 83 -9.02 16.81 -4.86
CA SER A 83 -9.77 17.42 -5.96
C SER A 83 -10.94 16.56 -6.44
N ARG A 84 -10.97 15.26 -6.09
CA ARG A 84 -12.02 14.31 -6.49
C ARG A 84 -13.14 14.13 -5.47
N SER A 85 -12.99 14.67 -4.26
CA SER A 85 -14.00 14.55 -3.19
C SER A 85 -13.92 15.74 -2.23
N SER A 86 -15.07 16.27 -1.83
CA SER A 86 -15.15 17.35 -0.84
C SER A 86 -14.92 16.86 0.60
N ALA A 87 -15.02 15.55 0.85
CA ALA A 87 -14.82 14.97 2.17
C ALA A 87 -13.33 14.92 2.53
N PRO A 88 -12.93 15.29 3.77
CA PRO A 88 -11.59 15.04 4.27
C PRO A 88 -11.26 13.55 4.24
N ALA A 89 -10.06 13.21 3.80
CA ALA A 89 -9.56 11.84 3.78
C ALA A 89 -8.26 11.73 4.58
N LEU A 90 -8.01 10.56 5.17
CA LEU A 90 -6.74 10.26 5.81
C LEU A 90 -5.72 9.86 4.72
N LEU A 91 -4.55 10.47 4.73
CA LEU A 91 -3.48 10.14 3.80
C LEU A 91 -2.73 8.90 4.29
N HIS A 92 -2.38 8.00 3.38
CA HIS A 92 -1.49 6.88 3.63
C HIS A 92 -0.37 6.90 2.59
N GLU A 93 0.83 6.44 2.97
CA GLU A 93 1.98 6.39 2.06
C GLU A 93 1.76 5.34 0.96
N ASP A 94 1.17 4.19 1.32
CA ASP A 94 0.81 3.13 0.40
C ASP A 94 -0.40 2.30 0.89
N GLU A 95 -0.88 1.38 0.05
CA GLU A 95 -1.98 0.47 0.40
C GLU A 95 -1.62 -0.53 1.50
N ARG A 96 -0.35 -0.92 1.62
CA ARG A 96 0.08 -1.88 2.65
C ARG A 96 -0.08 -1.26 4.04
N GLN A 97 0.24 0.01 4.16
CA GLN A 97 0.09 0.78 5.38
C GLN A 97 -1.38 0.96 5.75
N LEU A 98 -2.24 1.27 4.77
CA LEU A 98 -3.69 1.32 4.95
C LEU A 98 -4.23 -0.01 5.52
N ARG A 99 -3.78 -1.16 4.99
CA ARG A 99 -4.18 -2.49 5.47
C ARG A 99 -3.62 -2.82 6.86
N THR A 100 -2.41 -2.36 7.16
CA THR A 100 -1.73 -2.67 8.43
C THR A 100 -2.27 -1.82 9.57
N ASN A 101 -2.46 -0.52 9.35
CA ASN A 101 -3.00 0.40 10.35
C ASN A 101 -3.82 1.52 9.67
N PRO A 102 -5.12 1.30 9.46
CA PRO A 102 -5.98 2.28 8.79
C PRO A 102 -6.22 3.55 9.62
N LYS A 103 -5.86 3.57 10.91
CA LYS A 103 -6.04 4.74 11.78
C LYS A 103 -4.92 5.77 11.65
N CYS A 104 -3.77 5.38 11.08
CA CYS A 104 -2.55 6.20 11.06
C CYS A 104 -2.00 6.39 9.64
N SER A 105 -1.55 7.61 9.38
CA SER A 105 -0.97 8.06 8.11
C SER A 105 0.49 7.69 7.91
N TYR A 106 1.20 7.29 8.96
CA TYR A 106 2.59 6.86 8.85
C TYR A 106 2.92 5.74 9.85
N ILE A 107 3.67 4.75 9.40
CA ILE A 107 4.28 3.73 10.25
C ILE A 107 5.81 3.86 10.08
N PRO A 108 6.57 4.18 11.12
CA PRO A 108 8.02 4.33 10.99
C PRO A 108 8.69 2.99 10.69
N PRO A 109 9.90 3.01 10.09
CA PRO A 109 10.79 1.86 10.10
C PRO A 109 11.00 1.45 11.56
N CYS A 110 10.49 0.29 11.94
CA CYS A 110 10.41 -0.08 13.34
C CYS A 110 11.82 -0.31 13.90
N ALA A 111 12.24 0.58 14.79
CA ALA A 111 13.43 0.43 15.58
C ALA A 111 13.10 -0.31 16.89
N ARG A 112 14.14 -0.84 17.54
CA ARG A 112 14.01 -1.47 18.86
C ARG A 112 13.64 -0.46 19.94
N ASP A 113 14.07 0.79 19.81
CA ASP A 113 13.81 1.86 20.76
C ASP A 113 12.53 2.63 20.41
N ASP A 114 11.59 2.69 21.36
CA ASP A 114 10.35 3.45 21.25
C ASP A 114 10.60 4.96 21.10
N GLN A 115 11.72 5.47 21.63
CA GLN A 115 12.10 6.87 21.52
C GLN A 115 12.50 7.21 20.08
N GLU A 116 13.35 6.39 19.46
CA GLU A 116 13.73 6.52 18.05
C GLU A 116 12.49 6.46 17.13
N ASN A 117 11.58 5.51 17.42
CA ASN A 117 10.31 5.42 16.71
C ASN A 117 9.46 6.68 16.85
N SER A 118 9.46 7.29 18.03
CA SER A 118 8.72 8.53 18.31
C SER A 118 9.33 9.73 17.58
N GLU A 119 10.66 9.82 17.55
CA GLU A 119 11.41 10.86 16.83
C GLU A 119 11.19 10.78 15.31
N ASN A 120 11.17 9.57 14.74
CA ASN A 120 10.83 9.35 13.33
C ASN A 120 9.43 9.88 12.99
N VAL A 121 8.45 9.64 13.86
CA VAL A 121 7.08 10.15 13.68
C VAL A 121 7.05 11.67 13.80
N THR A 122 7.75 12.26 14.78
CA THR A 122 7.84 13.72 14.95
C THR A 122 8.53 14.40 13.77
N TYR A 123 9.59 13.79 13.23
CA TYR A 123 10.26 14.27 12.03
C TYR A 123 9.29 14.30 10.83
N LYS A 124 8.54 13.21 10.59
CA LYS A 124 7.52 13.18 9.52
C LYS A 124 6.40 14.19 9.77
N GLN A 125 5.98 14.39 11.02
CA GLN A 125 5.00 15.43 11.35
C GLN A 125 5.51 16.82 10.94
N LYS A 126 6.76 17.14 11.26
CA LYS A 126 7.41 18.40 10.90
C LYS A 126 7.52 18.57 9.39
N TYR A 127 7.89 17.52 8.66
CA TYR A 127 7.91 17.51 7.19
C TYR A 127 6.55 17.90 6.59
N TRP A 128 5.46 17.27 7.04
CA TRP A 128 4.12 17.57 6.53
C TRP A 128 3.67 19.00 6.88
N LYS A 129 4.01 19.50 8.07
CA LYS A 129 3.65 20.87 8.51
C LYS A 129 4.46 21.95 7.79
N GLU A 130 5.76 21.77 7.65
CA GLU A 130 6.69 22.84 7.24
C GLU A 130 7.11 22.75 5.77
N LYS A 131 7.34 21.54 5.26
CA LYS A 131 7.85 21.35 3.89
C LYS A 131 6.74 21.27 2.87
N VAL A 132 5.68 20.51 3.16
CA VAL A 132 4.52 20.41 2.28
C VAL A 132 3.56 21.55 2.57
N GLY A 133 3.17 21.73 3.83
CA GLY A 133 2.25 22.78 4.24
C GLY A 133 0.94 22.70 3.45
N ALA A 134 0.46 23.84 2.97
CA ALA A 134 -0.78 23.94 2.19
C ALA A 134 -0.60 23.70 0.68
N GLN A 135 0.61 23.35 0.22
CA GLN A 135 0.87 23.18 -1.20
C GLN A 135 0.14 21.93 -1.74
N PRO A 136 -0.50 22.02 -2.92
CA PRO A 136 -1.10 20.87 -3.57
C PRO A 136 -0.02 19.91 -4.07
N PHE A 137 -0.26 18.61 -3.91
CA PHE A 137 0.62 17.54 -4.40
C PHE A 137 -0.20 16.44 -5.08
N THR A 138 0.44 15.67 -5.94
CA THR A 138 -0.20 14.54 -6.62
C THR A 138 -0.41 13.39 -5.64
N CYS A 139 -1.64 12.88 -5.58
CA CYS A 139 -2.04 11.75 -4.77
C CYS A 139 -2.95 10.81 -5.59
N TYR A 140 -3.21 9.62 -5.08
CA TYR A 140 -4.15 8.68 -5.68
C TYR A 140 -5.35 8.51 -4.75
N PHE A 141 -6.55 8.63 -5.32
CA PHE A 141 -7.79 8.49 -4.57
C PHE A 141 -8.62 7.36 -5.16
N ASN A 142 -8.95 6.38 -4.31
CA ASN A 142 -9.84 5.27 -4.61
C ASN A 142 -11.04 5.31 -3.67
N GLN A 143 -12.23 5.57 -4.22
CA GLN A 143 -13.48 5.65 -3.45
C GLN A 143 -13.93 4.29 -2.87
N HIS A 144 -13.43 3.18 -3.40
CA HIS A 144 -13.82 1.83 -3.00
C HIS A 144 -12.97 1.26 -1.84
N LEU A 145 -11.88 1.92 -1.46
CA LEU A 145 -10.97 1.52 -0.36
C LEU A 145 -11.22 2.33 0.92
N ARG A 146 -12.47 2.73 1.16
CA ARG A 146 -12.87 3.50 2.35
C ARG A 146 -12.69 2.71 3.65
#